data_AF-A0A1Y3UJT8-F1
#
_entry.id   AF-A0A1Y3UJT8-F1
#
_cell.length_a   1.000
_cell.length_b   1.000
_cell.length_c   1.000
_cell.angle_alpha   90.00
_cell.angle_beta   90.00
_cell.angle_gamma   90.00
#
_symmetry.space_group_name_H-M   'P 1'
#
loop_
_entity.id
_entity.type
_entity.pdbx_description
1 polymer ?
#
loop_
_entity_poly.entity_id
_entity_poly.type
_entity_poly.pdbx_seq_one_letter_code
_entity_poly.pdbx_strand_id
1 'polypeptide(L)'
;MAQFNETTKNAQKIAIVMYKHYKKMKKDSNYSGNALNWGTADTVLETIGGKWSRDDVVSACWELKECEIIDGFRKKNELSGMRFTTKGIAVLEKIPQKRFDSILNRVAQVKSIL
;
A
#
# COMPACT_ATOMS: atom_id res chain seq x y z
N MET A 1 -6.51 0.96 19.07
CA MET A 1 -6.27 1.12 17.61
C MET A 1 -5.12 0.20 17.23
N ALA A 2 -5.25 -0.57 16.15
CA ALA A 2 -4.20 -1.48 15.69
C ALA A 2 -2.96 -0.70 15.23
N GLN A 3 -1.77 -1.24 15.49
CA GLN A 3 -0.51 -0.65 15.02
C GLN A 3 -0.09 -1.26 13.67
N PHE A 4 0.63 -0.51 12.85
CA PHE A 4 1.07 -0.99 11.53
C PHE A 4 1.94 -2.27 11.59
N ASN A 5 2.75 -2.42 12.64
CA ASN A 5 3.60 -3.60 12.88
C ASN A 5 2.80 -4.86 13.27
N GLU A 6 1.55 -4.71 13.70
CA GLU A 6 0.64 -5.80 14.06
C GLU A 6 -0.13 -6.34 12.84
N THR A 7 -0.15 -5.60 11.73
CA THR A 7 -0.77 -6.05 10.47
C THR A 7 -0.02 -7.24 9.86
N THR A 8 -0.70 -7.99 9.01
CA THR A 8 -0.13 -9.14 8.31
C THR A 8 1.08 -8.73 7.48
N LYS A 9 1.97 -9.70 7.24
CA LYS A 9 3.12 -9.48 6.34
C LYS A 9 2.69 -9.05 4.94
N ASN A 10 1.49 -9.42 4.49
CA ASN A 10 0.94 -9.01 3.20
C ASN A 10 0.54 -7.54 3.24
N ALA A 11 -0.22 -7.11 4.25
CA ALA A 11 -0.56 -5.70 4.44
C ALA A 11 0.68 -4.80 4.51
N GLN A 12 1.69 -5.18 5.28
CA GLN A 12 2.95 -4.43 5.37
C GLN A 12 3.67 -4.33 4.02
N LYS A 13 3.75 -5.44 3.26
CA LYS A 13 4.39 -5.46 1.93
C LYS A 13 3.62 -4.58 0.95
N ILE A 14 2.30 -4.70 0.90
CA ILE A 14 1.43 -3.94 0.00
C ILE A 14 1.56 -2.44 0.31
N ALA A 15 1.50 -2.04 1.57
CA ALA A 15 1.71 -0.64 1.98
C ALA A 15 3.07 -0.09 1.55
N ILE A 16 4.14 -0.89 1.66
CA ILE A 16 5.49 -0.49 1.24
C ILE A 16 5.58 -0.33 -0.28
N VAL A 17 4.95 -1.21 -1.07
CA VAL A 17 4.94 -1.08 -2.53
C VAL A 17 4.10 0.12 -2.96
N MET A 18 2.93 0.31 -2.35
CA MET A 18 2.11 1.51 -2.56
C MET A 18 2.92 2.78 -2.23
N TYR A 19 3.63 2.78 -1.10
CA TYR A 19 4.43 3.93 -0.68
C TYR A 19 5.61 4.21 -1.63
N LYS A 20 6.25 3.17 -2.17
CA LYS A 20 7.27 3.32 -3.22
C LYS A 20 6.70 4.03 -4.44
N HIS A 21 5.49 3.64 -4.88
CA HIS A 21 4.82 4.28 -6.00
C HIS A 21 4.47 5.74 -5.70
N TYR A 22 3.92 6.03 -4.51
CA TYR A 22 3.68 7.40 -4.03
C TYR A 22 4.96 8.26 -4.07
N LYS A 23 6.09 7.74 -3.56
CA LYS A 23 7.38 8.45 -3.59
C LYS A 23 7.87 8.72 -5.02
N LYS A 24 7.60 7.82 -5.97
CA LYS A 24 7.94 8.02 -7.38
C LYS A 24 7.09 9.15 -7.97
N MET A 25 5.76 9.08 -7.81
CA MET A 25 4.84 10.11 -8.30
C MET A 25 5.13 11.49 -7.71
N LYS A 26 5.57 11.56 -6.45
CA LYS A 26 5.98 12.82 -5.81
C LYS A 26 7.22 13.46 -6.45
N LYS A 27 8.15 12.66 -6.98
CA LYS A 27 9.37 13.15 -7.62
C LYS A 27 9.14 13.66 -9.04
N ASP A 28 8.18 13.09 -9.75
CA ASP A 28 7.98 13.33 -11.18
C ASP A 28 7.26 14.66 -11.50
N SER A 29 7.21 15.62 -10.57
CA SER A 29 6.61 16.99 -10.68
C SER A 29 5.12 17.06 -11.05
N ASN A 30 4.50 15.95 -11.45
CA ASN A 30 3.06 15.78 -11.69
C ASN A 30 2.30 15.48 -10.38
N TYR A 31 2.61 16.24 -9.32
CA TYR A 31 1.92 16.16 -8.03
C TYR A 31 0.51 16.75 -8.16
N SER A 32 -0.36 16.05 -8.87
CA SER A 32 -1.80 16.22 -8.72
C SER A 32 -2.22 15.47 -7.44
N GLY A 33 -3.25 15.96 -6.74
CA GLY A 33 -3.81 15.29 -5.56
C GLY A 33 -4.19 13.80 -5.78
N ASN A 34 -4.15 13.32 -7.02
CA ASN A 34 -4.33 11.92 -7.42
C ASN A 34 -3.23 10.98 -6.95
N ALA A 35 -2.00 11.44 -6.66
CA ALA A 35 -0.93 10.55 -6.17
C ALA A 35 -1.23 9.95 -4.78
N LEU A 36 -2.16 10.56 -4.04
CA LEU A 36 -2.68 10.03 -2.78
C LEU A 36 -3.84 9.06 -3.00
N ASN A 37 -4.53 9.11 -4.16
CA ASN A 37 -5.76 8.38 -4.42
C ASN A 37 -5.45 7.05 -5.11
N TRP A 38 -5.73 5.97 -4.41
CA TRP A 38 -5.57 4.60 -4.85
C TRP A 38 -6.86 3.99 -5.39
N GLY A 39 -7.98 4.71 -5.37
CA GLY A 39 -9.24 4.21 -5.93
C GLY A 39 -9.75 2.97 -5.18
N THR A 40 -9.65 1.80 -5.81
CA THR A 40 -10.13 0.51 -5.31
C THR A 40 -8.99 -0.49 -5.14
N ALA A 41 -9.29 -1.64 -4.52
CA ALA A 41 -8.35 -2.75 -4.42
C ALA A 41 -7.84 -3.23 -5.80
N ASP A 42 -8.67 -3.12 -6.84
CA ASP A 42 -8.28 -3.47 -8.21
C ASP A 42 -7.18 -2.52 -8.74
N THR A 43 -7.34 -1.21 -8.54
CA THR A 43 -6.31 -0.22 -8.92
C THR A 43 -5.00 -0.46 -8.16
N VAL A 44 -5.08 -0.83 -6.87
CA VAL A 44 -3.91 -1.22 -6.09
C VAL A 44 -3.26 -2.44 -6.71
N LEU A 45 -4.03 -3.50 -6.99
CA LEU A 45 -3.54 -4.76 -7.57
C LEU A 45 -2.85 -4.54 -8.93
N GLU A 46 -3.47 -3.77 -9.82
CA GLU A 46 -2.91 -3.38 -11.13
C GLU A 46 -1.59 -2.62 -10.97
N THR A 47 -1.52 -1.69 -10.01
CA THR A 47 -0.33 -0.85 -9.79
C THR A 47 0.83 -1.64 -9.17
N ILE A 48 0.55 -2.54 -8.22
CA ILE A 48 1.60 -3.30 -7.52
C ILE A 48 2.00 -4.58 -8.27
N GLY A 49 1.12 -5.11 -9.13
CA GLY A 49 1.34 -6.25 -10.02
C GLY A 49 1.17 -7.63 -9.36
N GLY A 50 0.83 -8.62 -10.21
CA GLY A 50 0.18 -9.91 -9.93
C GLY A 50 0.94 -10.98 -9.15
N LYS A 51 1.48 -10.65 -7.97
CA LYS A 51 1.85 -11.66 -6.96
C LYS A 51 0.68 -12.01 -6.04
N TRP A 52 -0.18 -11.04 -5.77
CA TRP A 52 -1.25 -11.15 -4.80
C TRP A 52 -2.56 -11.47 -5.49
N SER A 53 -3.39 -12.29 -4.86
CA SER A 53 -4.78 -12.41 -5.26
C SER A 53 -5.51 -11.09 -4.97
N ARG A 54 -6.65 -10.89 -5.62
CA ARG A 54 -7.52 -9.76 -5.31
C ARG A 54 -7.93 -9.76 -3.84
N ASP A 55 -8.24 -10.93 -3.29
CA ASP A 55 -8.69 -11.08 -1.89
C ASP A 55 -7.58 -10.76 -0.88
N ASP A 56 -6.32 -11.08 -1.21
CA ASP A 56 -5.17 -10.65 -0.41
C ASP A 56 -5.08 -9.12 -0.35
N VAL A 57 -5.32 -8.44 -1.48
CA VAL A 57 -5.27 -6.98 -1.56
C VAL A 57 -6.44 -6.36 -0.81
N VAL A 58 -7.66 -6.88 -0.98
CA VAL A 58 -8.85 -6.40 -0.25
C VAL A 58 -8.64 -6.54 1.26
N SER A 59 -8.19 -7.71 1.72
CA SER A 59 -7.93 -7.96 3.14
C SER A 59 -6.86 -7.03 3.69
N ALA A 60 -5.75 -6.87 2.96
CA ALA A 60 -4.69 -5.93 3.32
C ALA A 60 -5.20 -4.48 3.40
N CYS A 61 -6.01 -4.03 2.46
CA CYS A 61 -6.58 -2.68 2.49
C CYS A 61 -7.45 -2.45 3.73
N TRP A 62 -8.22 -3.45 4.17
CA TRP A 62 -8.97 -3.37 5.42
C TRP A 62 -8.06 -3.22 6.65
N GLU A 63 -7.03 -4.07 6.77
CA GLU A 63 -6.05 -3.96 7.85
C GLU A 63 -5.35 -2.58 7.86
N LEU A 64 -4.98 -2.08 6.68
CA LEU A 64 -4.34 -0.77 6.53
C LEU A 64 -5.26 0.39 6.89
N LYS A 65 -6.59 0.23 6.72
CA LYS A 65 -7.57 1.19 7.20
C LYS A 65 -7.69 1.16 8.72
N GLU A 66 -7.74 -0.02 9.33
CA GLU A 66 -7.88 -0.18 10.79
C GLU A 66 -6.69 0.40 11.57
N CYS A 67 -5.49 0.39 10.99
CA CYS A 67 -4.31 1.04 11.56
C CYS A 67 -4.03 2.45 11.00
N GLU A 68 -5.01 3.05 10.32
CA GLU A 68 -4.99 4.43 9.82
C GLU A 68 -3.83 4.74 8.84
N ILE A 69 -3.29 3.72 8.18
CA ILE A 69 -2.30 3.92 7.10
C ILE A 69 -2.97 4.49 5.87
N ILE A 70 -4.12 3.93 5.52
CA ILE A 70 -4.99 4.44 4.47
C ILE A 70 -6.36 4.80 5.06
N ASP A 71 -7.06 5.68 4.36
CA ASP A 71 -8.47 5.95 4.57
C ASP A 71 -9.24 5.64 3.28
N GLY A 72 -10.56 5.59 3.35
CA GLY A 72 -11.46 5.21 2.28
C GLY A 72 -12.84 4.87 2.83
N PHE A 73 -13.84 4.79 1.97
CA PHE A 73 -15.20 4.44 2.38
C PHE A 73 -15.55 3.02 1.94
N ARG A 74 -16.35 2.34 2.76
CA ARG A 74 -16.87 1.01 2.42
C ARG A 74 -17.83 1.14 1.24
N LYS A 75 -17.59 0.36 0.19
CA LYS A 75 -18.50 0.19 -0.94
C LYS A 75 -18.68 -1.31 -1.18
N LYS A 76 -19.88 -1.83 -0.89
CA LYS A 76 -20.15 -3.28 -0.87
C LYS A 76 -19.18 -4.02 0.09
N ASN A 77 -18.32 -4.88 -0.45
CA ASN A 77 -17.41 -5.76 0.29
C ASN A 77 -15.95 -5.25 0.29
N GLU A 78 -15.70 -4.02 -0.17
CA GLU A 78 -14.35 -3.48 -0.29
C GLU A 78 -14.27 -2.00 0.05
N LEU A 79 -13.04 -1.48 0.07
CA LEU A 79 -12.74 -0.07 0.19
C LEU A 79 -12.68 0.61 -1.17
N SER A 80 -13.27 1.80 -1.24
CA SER A 80 -13.24 2.67 -2.40
C SER A 80 -12.82 4.09 -1.98
N GLY A 81 -12.34 4.87 -2.95
CA GLY A 81 -11.77 6.19 -2.71
C GLY A 81 -10.58 6.14 -1.76
N MET A 82 -9.77 5.07 -1.84
CA MET A 82 -8.69 4.85 -0.89
C MET A 82 -7.62 5.93 -1.02
N ARG A 83 -7.10 6.41 0.10
CA ARG A 83 -5.99 7.36 0.11
C ARG A 83 -5.04 7.14 1.28
N PHE A 84 -3.77 7.48 1.09
CA PHE A 84 -2.86 7.55 2.24
C PHE A 84 -3.30 8.65 3.22
N THR A 85 -3.23 8.38 4.52
CA THR A 85 -3.38 9.41 5.55
C THR A 85 -2.02 10.07 5.82
N THR A 86 -2.02 11.28 6.37
CA THR A 86 -0.78 11.93 6.83
C THR A 86 -0.07 11.08 7.89
N LYS A 87 -0.82 10.44 8.79
CA LYS A 87 -0.28 9.51 9.80
C LYS A 87 0.37 8.30 9.13
N GLY A 88 -0.29 7.72 8.14
CA GLY A 88 0.20 6.59 7.36
C GLY A 88 1.52 6.89 6.66
N ILE A 89 1.60 8.04 6.00
CA ILE A 89 2.85 8.50 5.37
C ILE A 89 3.97 8.63 6.42
N ALA A 90 3.70 9.29 7.55
CA ALA A 90 4.69 9.46 8.61
C ALA A 90 5.17 8.13 9.21
N VAL A 91 4.28 7.13 9.32
CA VAL A 91 4.64 5.77 9.74
C VAL A 91 5.55 5.10 8.71
N LEU A 92 5.21 5.20 7.42
CA LEU A 92 5.97 4.58 6.34
C LEU A 92 7.33 5.26 6.11
N GLU A 93 7.44 6.58 6.36
CA GLU A 93 8.71 7.33 6.34
C GLU A 93 9.69 6.89 7.43
N LYS A 94 9.19 6.44 8.58
CA LYS A 94 10.02 5.97 9.70
C LYS A 94 10.55 4.55 9.51
N ILE A 95 10.13 3.84 8.47
CA ILE A 95 10.65 2.50 8.18
C ILE A 95 12.11 2.62 7.74
N PRO A 96 13.06 1.94 8.41
CA PRO A 96 14.46 2.00 8.02
C PRO A 96 14.66 1.56 6.56
N GLN A 97 15.47 2.31 5.81
CA GLN A 97 15.70 2.07 4.37
C GLN A 97 16.12 0.61 4.09
N LYS A 98 17.00 0.03 4.92
CA LYS A 98 17.41 -1.39 4.82
C LYS A 98 16.22 -2.36 4.90
N ARG A 99 15.25 -2.10 5.78
CA ARG A 99 14.03 -2.92 5.90
C ARG A 99 13.12 -2.70 4.70
N PHE A 100 12.99 -1.46 4.25
CA PHE A 100 12.22 -1.10 3.06
C PHE A 100 12.73 -1.84 1.81
N ASP A 101 14.03 -1.78 1.55
CA ASP A 101 14.68 -2.43 0.41
C ASP A 101 14.60 -3.96 0.50
N SER A 102 14.79 -4.53 1.69
CA SER A 102 14.63 -5.97 1.90
C SER A 102 13.23 -6.46 1.53
N ILE A 103 12.20 -5.69 1.89
CA ILE A 103 10.81 -6.02 1.57
C ILE A 103 10.56 -5.90 0.07
N LEU A 104 11.05 -4.83 -0.57
CA LEU A 104 10.92 -4.66 -2.02
C LEU A 104 11.64 -5.76 -2.80
N ASN A 105 12.83 -6.16 -2.40
CA ASN A 105 13.58 -7.24 -3.05
C ASN A 105 12.83 -8.57 -2.96
N ARG A 106 12.24 -8.89 -1.80
CA ARG A 106 11.40 -10.08 -1.62
C ARG A 106 10.12 -10.06 -2.47
N VAL A 107 9.58 -8.88 -2.74
CA VAL A 107 8.43 -8.72 -3.65
C VAL A 107 8.89 -8.94 -5.09
N ALA A 108 10.00 -8.33 -5.50
CA ALA A 108 10.54 -8.42 -6.86
C ALA A 108 10.98 -9.83 -7.25
N GLN A 109 11.64 -10.57 -6.35
CA GLN A 109 12.07 -11.95 -6.62
C GLN A 109 10.92 -12.88 -7.01
N VAL A 110 9.72 -12.69 -6.47
CA VAL A 110 8.58 -13.53 -6.84
C VAL A 110 8.02 -13.19 -8.22
N LYS A 111 8.11 -11.93 -8.67
CA LYS A 111 7.78 -11.59 -10.06
C LYS A 111 8.74 -12.19 -11.08
N SER A 112 9.92 -12.62 -10.66
CA SER A 112 10.93 -13.23 -11.55
C SER A 112 10.80 -14.75 -11.66
N ILE A 113 9.95 -15.38 -10.83
CA ILE A 113 9.76 -16.84 -10.77
C ILE A 113 8.44 -17.26 -11.45
N LEU A 114 7.55 -16.31 -11.74
CA LEU A 114 6.31 -16.47 -12.49
C LEU A 114 6.51 -15.95 -13.92
#